data_AF-A0A943Q0C6-F1
#
_entry.id   AF-A0A943Q0C6-F1
#
_cell.length_a   1.000
_cell.length_b   1.000
_cell.length_c   1.000
_cell.angle_alpha   90.00
_cell.angle_beta   90.00
_cell.angle_gamma   90.00
#
_symmetry.space_group_name_H-M   'P 1'
#
loop_
_entity.id
_entity.type
_entity.pdbx_description
1 polymer ?
#
loop_
_entity_poly.entity_id
_entity_poly.type
_entity_poly.pdbx_seq_one_letter_code
_entity_poly.pdbx_strand_id
1 'polypeptide(L)'
;MIERIVAALTYPTMGMIGFIWLILGLITKARPRAFTLYHIYQSIFLSIAYVVLSLLIGIVVNILSYVPLINKLVAQIVFWTNAPVFFGYSIIQTIIYAIILYLAVFAFMGRDSYFPWVSEIIKENLR
;
A
#
# COMPACT_ATOMS: atom_id res chain seq x y z
N MET A 1 -3.90 -20.42 10.80
CA MET A 1 -5.10 -19.86 10.14
C MET A 1 -5.25 -18.37 10.45
N ILE A 2 -5.34 -17.99 11.73
CA ILE A 2 -5.37 -16.57 12.17
C ILE A 2 -4.27 -15.71 11.55
N GLU A 3 -3.03 -16.19 11.52
CA GLU A 3 -1.90 -15.47 10.91
C GLU A 3 -2.10 -15.13 9.44
N ARG A 4 -2.71 -16.03 8.65
CA ARG A 4 -3.02 -15.79 7.23
C ARG A 4 -4.13 -14.76 7.07
N ILE A 5 -5.10 -14.75 7.99
CA ILE A 5 -6.16 -13.75 8.02
C ILE A 5 -5.57 -12.36 8.34
N VAL A 6 -4.76 -12.27 9.39
CA VAL A 6 -4.07 -11.02 9.77
C VAL A 6 -3.17 -10.53 8.63
N ALA A 7 -2.36 -11.41 8.06
CA ALA A 7 -1.47 -11.11 6.95
C ALA A 7 -2.23 -10.66 5.68
N ALA A 8 -3.43 -11.16 5.43
CA ALA A 8 -4.26 -10.72 4.31
C ALA A 8 -4.93 -9.37 4.60
N LEU A 9 -5.53 -9.22 5.78
CA LEU A 9 -6.31 -8.05 6.17
C LEU A 9 -5.46 -6.80 6.45
N THR A 10 -4.16 -6.96 6.69
CA THR A 10 -3.24 -5.82 6.86
C THR A 10 -3.13 -4.97 5.60
N TYR A 11 -3.29 -5.52 4.40
CA TYR A 11 -3.22 -4.75 3.14
C TYR A 11 -4.41 -3.79 2.92
N PRO A 12 -5.69 -4.24 2.92
CA PRO A 12 -6.82 -3.35 2.71
C PRO A 12 -6.97 -2.30 3.83
N THR A 13 -6.43 -2.58 5.01
CA THR A 13 -6.43 -1.64 6.15
C THR A 13 -5.18 -0.78 6.23
N MET A 14 -4.35 -0.77 5.17
CA MET A 14 -3.13 0.05 5.08
C MET A 14 -2.16 -0.15 6.26
N GLY A 15 -2.12 -1.37 6.80
CA GLY A 15 -1.28 -1.76 7.93
C GLY A 15 -1.97 -1.74 9.29
N MET A 16 -3.19 -1.19 9.41
CA MET A 16 -3.83 -0.98 10.72
C MET A 16 -4.11 -2.30 11.47
N ILE A 17 -4.66 -3.31 10.79
CA ILE A 17 -4.89 -4.62 11.43
C ILE A 17 -3.57 -5.29 11.83
N GLY A 18 -2.54 -5.17 10.99
CA GLY A 18 -1.20 -5.63 11.31
C GLY A 18 -0.61 -4.94 12.53
N PHE A 19 -0.77 -3.62 12.61
CA PHE A 19 -0.32 -2.81 13.74
C PHE A 19 -1.02 -3.21 15.05
N ILE A 20 -2.34 -3.39 15.03
CA ILE A 20 -3.10 -3.92 16.17
C ILE A 20 -2.56 -5.29 16.59
N TRP A 21 -2.26 -6.17 15.62
CA TRP A 21 -1.70 -7.49 15.90
C TRP A 21 -0.33 -7.44 16.58
N LEU A 22 0.54 -6.49 16.18
CA LEU A 22 1.82 -6.27 16.85
C LEU A 22 1.63 -5.83 18.31
N ILE A 23 0.69 -4.92 18.57
CA ILE A 23 0.37 -4.48 19.94
C ILE A 23 -0.12 -5.65 20.79
N LEU A 24 -1.03 -6.46 20.26
CA LEU A 24 -1.52 -7.66 20.95
C LEU A 24 -0.39 -8.66 21.24
N GLY A 25 0.54 -8.86 20.30
CA GLY A 25 1.73 -9.67 20.50
C GLY A 25 2.61 -9.16 21.66
N LEU A 26 2.78 -7.84 21.78
CA LEU A 26 3.50 -7.23 22.90
C LEU A 26 2.81 -7.48 24.25
N ILE A 27 1.49 -7.29 24.32
CA ILE A 27 0.71 -7.48 25.56
C ILE A 27 0.71 -8.95 25.99
N THR A 28 0.49 -9.86 25.05
CA THR A 28 0.44 -11.31 25.30
C THR A 28 1.82 -11.96 25.42
N LYS A 29 2.90 -11.20 25.19
CA LYS A 29 4.28 -11.69 25.07
C LYS A 29 4.46 -12.78 24.00
N ALA A 30 3.54 -12.85 23.03
CA ALA A 30 3.62 -13.75 21.91
C ALA A 30 4.42 -13.11 20.76
N ARG A 31 5.38 -13.85 20.20
CA ARG A 31 6.12 -13.40 19.01
C ARG A 31 5.34 -13.80 17.74
N PRO A 32 4.89 -12.85 16.90
CA PRO A 32 4.29 -13.19 15.62
C PRO A 32 5.30 -13.94 14.74
N ARG A 33 4.84 -14.90 13.94
CA ARG A 33 5.72 -15.59 13.00
C ARG A 33 6.29 -14.64 11.94
N ALA A 34 7.47 -14.98 11.43
CA ALA A 34 8.15 -14.22 10.37
C ALA A 34 7.25 -13.95 9.16
N PHE A 35 6.42 -14.93 8.76
CA PHE A 35 5.41 -14.77 7.70
C PHE A 35 4.44 -13.60 7.98
N THR A 36 3.86 -13.55 9.18
CA THR A 36 2.91 -12.50 9.56
C THR A 36 3.63 -11.15 9.63
N LEU A 37 4.82 -11.11 10.21
CA LEU A 37 5.63 -9.89 10.30
C LEU A 37 5.99 -9.34 8.92
N TYR A 38 6.36 -10.20 7.98
CA TYR A 38 6.67 -9.83 6.60
C TYR A 38 5.52 -9.05 5.96
N HIS A 39 4.29 -9.58 6.01
CA HIS A 39 3.12 -8.93 5.43
C HIS A 39 2.72 -7.65 6.17
N ILE A 40 2.84 -7.62 7.50
CA ILE A 40 2.56 -6.42 8.30
C ILE A 40 3.51 -5.30 7.90
N TYR A 41 4.83 -5.54 7.93
CA TYR A 41 5.82 -4.54 7.55
C TYR A 41 5.68 -4.12 6.09
N GLN A 42 5.36 -5.05 5.18
CA GLN A 42 5.16 -4.73 3.77
C GLN A 42 3.96 -3.80 3.57
N SER A 43 2.85 -4.07 4.24
CA SER A 43 1.66 -3.21 4.14
C SER A 43 1.90 -1.81 4.71
N ILE A 44 2.63 -1.70 5.83
CA ILE A 44 2.96 -0.41 6.46
C ILE A 44 3.93 0.38 5.57
N PHE A 45 4.96 -0.29 5.03
CA PHE A 45 5.91 0.37 4.14
C PHE A 45 5.21 0.90 2.89
N LEU A 46 4.36 0.08 2.25
CA LEU A 46 3.62 0.48 1.06
C LEU A 46 2.63 1.62 1.34
N SER A 47 1.97 1.64 2.50
CA SER A 47 1.04 2.72 2.84
C SER A 47 1.78 4.04 3.08
N ILE A 48 2.92 4.01 3.77
CA ILE A 48 3.79 5.19 3.94
C ILE A 48 4.31 5.67 2.59
N ALA A 49 4.84 4.76 1.76
CA ALA A 49 5.35 5.10 0.43
C ALA A 49 4.27 5.73 -0.45
N TYR A 50 3.04 5.21 -0.42
CA TYR A 50 1.90 5.77 -1.14
C TYR A 50 1.60 7.21 -0.69
N VAL A 51 1.53 7.47 0.62
CA VAL A 51 1.27 8.82 1.15
C VAL A 51 2.39 9.78 0.75
N VAL A 52 3.65 9.38 0.92
CA VAL A 52 4.81 10.21 0.54
C VAL A 52 4.80 10.54 -0.94
N LEU A 53 4.59 9.54 -1.82
CA LEU A 53 4.51 9.76 -3.26
C LEU A 53 3.35 10.67 -3.65
N SER A 54 2.18 10.48 -3.04
CA SER A 54 1.00 11.32 -3.30
C SER A 54 1.28 12.79 -2.93
N LEU A 55 1.91 13.03 -1.77
CA LEU A 55 2.30 14.37 -1.35
C LEU A 55 3.34 15.00 -2.30
N LEU A 56 4.38 14.25 -2.68
CA LEU A 56 5.39 14.74 -3.61
C LEU A 56 4.81 15.10 -4.98
N ILE A 57 3.94 14.23 -5.53
CA ILE A 57 3.23 14.51 -6.79
C ILE A 57 2.36 15.76 -6.63
N GLY A 58 1.64 15.90 -5.51
CA GLY A 58 0.82 17.09 -5.23
C GLY A 58 1.64 18.38 -5.21
N ILE A 59 2.83 18.36 -4.60
CA ILE A 59 3.76 19.50 -4.62
C ILE A 59 4.19 19.84 -6.05
N VAL A 60 4.59 18.83 -6.83
CA VAL A 60 5.01 19.04 -8.23
C VAL A 60 3.86 19.62 -9.07
N VAL A 61 2.65 19.08 -8.95
CA VAL A 61 1.47 19.58 -9.66
C VAL A 61 1.17 21.03 -9.30
N ASN A 62 1.24 21.37 -8.01
CA ASN A 62 1.04 22.75 -7.56
C ASN A 62 2.08 23.69 -8.16
N ILE A 63 3.37 23.33 -8.17
CA ILE A 63 4.42 24.14 -8.77
C ILE A 63 4.19 24.32 -10.29
N LEU A 64 3.81 23.26 -10.99
CA LEU A 64 3.56 23.30 -12.44
C LEU A 64 2.32 24.15 -12.81
N SER A 65 1.38 24.33 -11.88
CA SER A 65 0.17 25.14 -12.10
C SER A 65 0.43 26.64 -12.26
N TYR A 66 1.59 27.15 -11.80
CA TYR A 66 1.94 28.57 -11.94
C TYR A 66 2.25 28.99 -13.38
N VAL A 67 2.56 28.04 -14.27
CA VAL A 67 2.84 28.32 -15.68
C VAL A 67 1.57 28.08 -16.51
N PRO A 68 0.97 29.12 -17.14
CA PRO A 68 -0.38 29.03 -17.72
C PRO A 68 -0.57 27.92 -18.78
N LEU A 69 0.42 27.68 -19.64
CA LEU A 69 0.35 26.64 -20.67
C LEU A 69 0.49 25.24 -20.06
N ILE A 70 1.47 25.08 -19.15
CA ILE A 70 1.75 23.81 -18.48
C ILE A 70 0.58 23.41 -17.58
N ASN A 71 -0.03 24.37 -16.89
CA ASN A 71 -1.17 24.13 -16.02
C ASN A 71 -2.32 23.42 -16.76
N LYS A 72 -2.65 23.86 -17.98
CA LYS A 72 -3.71 23.22 -18.78
C LYS A 72 -3.40 21.76 -19.11
N LEU A 73 -2.14 21.46 -19.44
CA LEU A 73 -1.69 20.10 -19.73
C LEU A 73 -1.71 19.22 -18.48
N VAL A 74 -1.18 19.72 -17.37
CA VAL A 74 -1.17 19.00 -16.09
C VAL A 74 -2.59 18.77 -15.60
N ALA A 75 -3.47 19.75 -15.68
CA ALA A 75 -4.87 19.62 -15.30
C ALA A 75 -5.60 18.54 -16.12
N GLN A 76 -5.33 18.44 -17.43
CA GLN A 76 -5.88 17.36 -18.26
C GLN A 76 -5.37 15.99 -17.81
N ILE A 77 -4.06 15.85 -17.55
CA ILE A 77 -3.48 14.58 -17.08
C ILE A 77 -4.09 14.18 -15.72
N VAL A 78 -4.16 15.12 -14.77
CA VAL A 78 -4.77 14.89 -13.46
C VAL A 78 -6.23 14.51 -13.59
N PHE A 79 -6.97 15.18 -14.48
CA PHE A 79 -8.36 14.85 -14.77
C PHE A 79 -8.50 13.42 -15.28
N TRP A 80 -7.80 13.04 -16.35
CA TRP A 80 -7.93 11.69 -16.91
C TRP A 80 -7.50 10.57 -15.97
N THR A 81 -6.52 10.84 -15.10
CA THR A 81 -6.03 9.85 -14.14
C THR A 81 -6.91 9.71 -12.90
N ASN A 82 -7.63 10.77 -12.50
CA ASN A 82 -8.49 10.80 -11.31
C ASN A 82 -9.99 10.76 -11.63
N ALA A 83 -10.39 10.98 -12.88
CA ALA A 83 -11.78 10.86 -13.31
C ALA A 83 -12.29 9.43 -13.08
N PRO A 84 -13.56 9.26 -12.69
CA PRO A 84 -14.15 7.94 -12.51
C PRO A 84 -14.26 7.24 -13.86
N VAL A 85 -13.66 6.05 -13.98
CA VAL A 85 -13.68 5.23 -15.21
C VAL A 85 -14.34 3.89 -14.95
N PHE A 86 -13.97 3.18 -13.87
CA PHE A 86 -14.46 1.84 -13.57
C PHE A 86 -15.25 1.82 -12.27
N PHE A 87 -16.56 1.55 -12.33
CA PHE A 87 -17.42 1.45 -11.15
C PHE A 87 -17.34 2.66 -10.20
N GLY A 88 -17.08 3.86 -10.74
CA GLY A 88 -16.91 5.09 -9.96
C GLY A 88 -15.48 5.31 -9.42
N TYR A 89 -14.56 4.39 -9.64
CA TYR A 89 -13.15 4.52 -9.27
C TYR A 89 -12.32 5.09 -10.42
N SER A 90 -11.29 5.85 -10.04
CA SER A 90 -10.30 6.34 -11.00
C SER A 90 -9.37 5.23 -11.49
N ILE A 91 -8.64 5.48 -12.58
CA ILE A 91 -7.64 4.54 -13.10
C ILE A 91 -6.58 4.27 -12.03
N ILE A 92 -6.09 5.32 -11.37
CA ILE A 92 -5.11 5.20 -10.28
C ILE A 92 -5.66 4.32 -9.14
N GLN A 93 -6.88 4.61 -8.68
CA GLN A 93 -7.51 3.84 -7.60
C GLN A 93 -7.70 2.38 -7.98
N THR A 94 -8.11 2.10 -9.22
CA THR A 94 -8.30 0.75 -9.74
C THR A 94 -6.99 -0.04 -9.70
N ILE A 95 -5.88 0.57 -10.12
CA ILE A 95 -4.55 -0.06 -10.08
C ILE A 95 -4.13 -0.34 -8.62
N ILE A 96 -4.30 0.64 -7.73
CA ILE A 96 -3.96 0.49 -6.30
C ILE A 96 -4.75 -0.66 -5.68
N TYR A 97 -6.05 -0.72 -5.91
CA TYR A 97 -6.89 -1.79 -5.37
C TYR A 97 -6.55 -3.16 -5.97
N ALA A 98 -6.20 -3.23 -7.26
CA ALA A 98 -5.72 -4.46 -7.86
C ALA A 98 -4.43 -4.95 -7.18
N ILE A 99 -3.48 -4.05 -6.91
CA ILE A 99 -2.23 -4.38 -6.18
C ILE A 99 -2.55 -4.86 -4.76
N ILE A 100 -3.40 -4.14 -4.02
CA ILE A 100 -3.80 -4.51 -2.65
C ILE A 100 -4.46 -5.89 -2.64
N LEU A 101 -5.38 -6.14 -3.57
CA LEU A 101 -6.09 -7.41 -3.67
C LEU A 101 -5.13 -8.54 -4.02
N TYR A 102 -4.22 -8.33 -4.97
CA TYR A 102 -3.16 -9.29 -5.29
C TYR A 102 -2.34 -9.64 -4.03
N LEU A 103 -1.86 -8.64 -3.30
CA LEU A 103 -1.05 -8.87 -2.10
C LEU A 103 -1.83 -9.59 -0.99
N ALA A 104 -3.08 -9.20 -0.78
CA ALA A 104 -3.97 -9.77 0.23
C ALA A 104 -4.35 -11.23 -0.08
N VAL A 105 -4.71 -11.54 -1.34
CA VAL A 105 -5.09 -12.90 -1.75
C VAL A 105 -3.92 -13.86 -1.62
N PHE A 106 -2.73 -13.47 -2.06
CA PHE A 106 -1.54 -14.32 -1.93
C PHE A 106 -1.15 -14.55 -0.46
N ALA A 107 -1.22 -13.51 0.37
CA ALA A 107 -1.04 -13.63 1.82
C ALA A 107 -2.10 -14.58 2.44
N PHE A 108 -3.36 -14.46 2.02
CA PHE A 108 -4.42 -15.35 2.47
C PHE A 108 -4.17 -16.80 2.06
N MET A 109 -3.59 -17.03 0.87
CA MET A 109 -3.13 -18.35 0.41
C MET A 109 -1.91 -18.89 1.16
N GLY A 110 -1.30 -18.09 2.05
CA GLY A 110 -0.12 -18.47 2.83
C GLY A 110 1.18 -18.38 2.03
N ARG A 111 1.20 -17.55 0.97
CA ARG A 111 2.38 -17.30 0.15
C ARG A 111 2.89 -15.88 0.41
N ASP A 112 4.21 -15.72 0.46
CA ASP A 112 4.85 -14.41 0.54
C ASP A 112 4.61 -13.62 -0.75
N SER A 113 3.61 -12.75 -0.71
CA SER A 113 3.27 -11.86 -1.83
C SER A 113 4.44 -10.90 -2.10
N TYR A 114 4.86 -10.85 -3.35
CA TYR A 114 6.05 -10.10 -3.76
C TYR A 114 5.66 -8.75 -4.37
N PHE A 115 6.30 -7.70 -3.85
CA PHE A 115 6.34 -6.37 -4.43
C PHE A 115 7.81 -5.97 -4.63
N PRO A 116 8.22 -5.60 -5.86
CA PRO A 116 9.62 -5.30 -6.17
C PRO A 116 10.25 -4.29 -5.20
N TRP A 117 11.52 -4.51 -4.85
CA TRP A 117 12.31 -3.73 -3.88
C TRP A 117 11.82 -3.80 -2.43
N VAL A 118 10.53 -3.59 -2.18
CA VAL A 118 9.95 -3.60 -0.83
C VAL A 118 10.07 -4.97 -0.19
N SER A 119 9.70 -6.03 -0.92
CA SER A 119 9.77 -7.39 -0.40
C SER A 119 11.21 -7.85 -0.14
N GLU A 120 12.19 -7.35 -0.90
CA GLU A 120 13.61 -7.67 -0.71
C GLU A 120 14.13 -7.03 0.58
N ILE A 121 13.93 -5.71 0.74
CA ILE A 121 14.31 -4.98 1.95
C ILE A 121 13.72 -5.65 3.19
N ILE A 122 12.44 -6.01 3.14
CA ILE A 122 11.76 -6.61 4.30
C ILE A 122 12.30 -8.00 4.60
N LYS A 123 12.54 -8.84 3.59
CA LYS A 123 13.12 -10.18 3.79
C LYS A 123 14.52 -10.13 4.36
N GLU A 124 15.34 -9.15 3.97
CA GLU A 124 16.68 -8.96 4.52
C GLU A 124 16.64 -8.57 6.00
N ASN A 125 15.71 -7.70 6.40
CA ASN A 125 15.59 -7.21 7.78
C ASN A 125 14.86 -8.18 8.74
N LEU A 126 14.20 -9.21 8.21
CA LEU A 126 13.49 -10.24 8.99
C LEU A 126 14.31 -11.52 9.22
N ARG A 127 15.47 -11.65 8.58
CA ARG A 127 16.44 -12.74 8.82
C ARG A 127 17.23 -12.49 10.10
#